data_AF-A0A8J4S5I7-F1
#
_entry.id   AF-A0A8J4S5I7-F1
#
_cell.length_a   1.000
_cell.length_b   1.000
_cell.length_c   1.000
_cell.angle_alpha   90.00
_cell.angle_beta   90.00
_cell.angle_gamma   90.00
#
_symmetry.space_group_name_H-M   'P 1'
#
loop_
_entity.id
_entity.type
_entity.pdbx_description
1 polymer ?
#
loop_
_entity_poly.entity_id
_entity_poly.type
_entity_poly.pdbx_seq_one_letter_code
_entity_poly.pdbx_strand_id
1 'polypeptide(L)'
;RSEATASPVSVCLEKTDADEGDKWEEMDGPFYMFWGMNVSHAAADAHIAPPADINDGYFHLMLVSGADFSRMGLAKLMMGIEDGSHLDMERVQLIRTRAFTVRASGKDDLLCVDGELFPGPEVKVEVHRALGRVLCLPAKK
;
A
#
# COMPACT_ATOMS: atom_id res chain seq x y z
N ARG A 1 4.80 -6.69 42.21
CA ARG A 1 6.05 -6.47 41.45
C ARG A 1 5.69 -6.68 40.00
N SER A 2 5.50 -5.58 39.28
CA SER A 2 4.97 -5.50 37.92
C SER A 2 6.08 -5.74 36.90
N GLU A 3 5.86 -6.67 35.97
CA GLU A 3 6.53 -6.63 34.67
C GLU A 3 5.48 -6.18 33.65
N ALA A 4 5.52 -4.88 33.34
CA ALA A 4 4.81 -4.35 32.20
C ALA A 4 5.57 -4.79 30.95
N THR A 5 4.99 -5.71 30.19
CA THR A 5 5.37 -5.96 28.80
C THR A 5 5.09 -4.68 28.03
N ALA A 6 6.14 -3.88 27.78
CA ALA A 6 6.03 -2.66 27.00
C ALA A 6 5.52 -3.04 25.60
N SER A 7 4.40 -2.42 25.18
CA SER A 7 3.99 -2.46 23.78
C SER A 7 5.14 -1.92 22.91
N PRO A 8 5.43 -2.51 21.75
CA PRO A 8 6.45 -1.96 20.86
C PRO A 8 6.07 -0.52 20.51
N VAL A 9 6.93 0.42 20.90
CA VAL A 9 6.82 1.82 20.49
C VAL A 9 7.30 1.87 19.05
N SER A 10 6.39 2.06 18.10
CA SER A 10 6.76 2.40 16.73
C SER A 10 7.34 3.82 16.75
N VAL A 11 8.65 3.91 16.97
CA VAL A 11 9.40 5.11 16.66
C VAL A 11 9.42 5.19 15.14
N CYS A 12 8.56 6.03 14.56
CA CYS A 12 8.77 6.47 13.19
C CYS A 12 10.15 7.11 13.19
N LEU A 13 11.11 6.49 12.51
CA LEU A 13 12.44 7.06 12.32
C LEU A 13 12.23 8.48 11.79
N GLU A 14 12.66 9.48 12.57
CA GLU A 14 12.79 10.81 12.02
C GLU A 14 13.70 10.72 10.82
N LYS A 15 13.32 11.43 9.75
CA LYS A 15 13.98 11.49 8.44
C LYS A 15 15.49 11.49 8.63
N THR A 16 16.12 10.31 8.64
CA THR A 16 17.56 10.20 8.73
C THR A 16 18.08 10.76 7.43
N ASP A 17 19.01 11.71 7.54
CA ASP A 17 19.66 12.38 6.42
C ASP A 17 19.92 11.36 5.31
N ALA A 18 19.20 11.54 4.20
CA ALA A 18 19.19 10.62 3.08
C ALA A 18 20.63 10.28 2.69
N ASP A 19 20.93 8.99 2.57
CA ASP A 19 22.05 8.56 1.73
C ASP A 19 21.87 9.25 0.36
N GLU A 20 22.97 9.66 -0.28
CA GLU A 20 22.98 10.45 -1.54
C GLU A 20 22.18 9.83 -2.73
N GLY A 21 21.53 8.67 -2.55
CA GLY A 21 20.72 7.97 -3.55
C GLY A 21 19.19 7.89 -3.30
N ASP A 22 18.66 8.34 -2.16
CA ASP A 22 17.22 8.20 -1.87
C ASP A 22 16.39 9.34 -2.48
N LYS A 23 15.96 9.12 -3.73
CA LYS A 23 15.12 10.07 -4.47
C LYS A 23 13.65 9.86 -4.12
N TRP A 24 13.10 10.75 -3.31
CA TRP A 24 11.66 10.83 -3.08
C TRP A 24 10.97 11.48 -4.28
N GLU A 25 9.87 10.89 -4.72
CA GLU A 25 8.98 11.48 -5.73
C GLU A 25 7.66 11.88 -5.07
N GLU A 26 7.31 13.16 -5.21
CA GLU A 26 6.06 13.71 -4.71
C GLU A 26 5.02 13.66 -5.83
N MET A 27 3.83 13.17 -5.50
CA MET A 27 2.72 13.06 -6.43
C MET A 27 1.52 13.77 -5.83
N ASP A 28 1.11 14.87 -6.48
CA ASP A 28 -0.08 15.63 -6.14
C ASP A 28 -1.12 15.52 -7.25
N GLY A 29 -2.38 15.50 -6.85
CA GLY A 29 -3.50 15.52 -7.77
C GLY A 29 -4.73 14.84 -7.20
N PRO A 30 -5.85 14.90 -7.92
CA PRO A 30 -6.99 14.12 -7.53
C PRO A 30 -6.68 12.65 -7.76
N PHE A 31 -6.64 11.90 -6.66
CA PHE A 31 -6.60 10.44 -6.68
C PHE A 31 -8.00 9.94 -6.37
N TYR A 32 -8.55 9.13 -7.27
CA TYR A 32 -9.85 8.51 -7.07
C TYR A 32 -9.74 7.34 -6.06
N MET A 33 -8.62 6.63 -6.09
CA MET A 33 -8.37 5.47 -5.23
C MET A 33 -6.87 5.29 -4.98
N PHE A 34 -6.54 4.89 -3.76
CA PHE A 34 -5.20 4.53 -3.33
C PHE A 34 -5.25 3.18 -2.60
N TRP A 35 -4.40 2.24 -3.00
CA TRP A 35 -4.11 1.04 -2.22
C TRP A 35 -2.61 0.84 -2.08
N GLY A 36 -2.19 0.48 -0.89
CA GLY A 36 -0.81 0.11 -0.61
C GLY A 36 -0.75 -1.33 -0.15
N MET A 37 0.06 -2.14 -0.83
CA MET A 37 0.09 -3.59 -0.68
C MET A 37 1.51 -4.11 -0.40
N ASN A 38 1.71 -4.86 0.69
CA ASN A 38 2.90 -5.69 0.93
C ASN A 38 2.73 -7.15 0.47
N VAL A 39 1.51 -7.55 0.13
CA VAL A 39 1.15 -8.87 -0.40
C VAL A 39 0.32 -8.70 -1.66
N SER A 40 0.24 -9.73 -2.50
CA SER A 40 -0.45 -9.59 -3.79
C SER A 40 -1.96 -9.44 -3.69
N HIS A 41 -2.58 -9.97 -2.62
CA HIS A 41 -4.02 -10.04 -2.46
C HIS A 41 -4.49 -9.24 -1.24
N ALA A 42 -5.50 -8.38 -1.43
CA ALA A 42 -6.20 -7.71 -0.32
C ALA A 42 -7.30 -8.58 0.30
N ALA A 43 -7.85 -9.51 -0.48
CA ALA A 43 -8.86 -10.49 -0.13
C ALA A 43 -8.71 -11.72 -1.05
N ALA A 44 -9.50 -12.78 -0.81
CA ALA A 44 -9.39 -14.04 -1.56
C ALA A 44 -9.55 -13.88 -3.09
N ASP A 45 -10.31 -12.89 -3.52
CA ASP A 45 -10.65 -12.54 -4.91
C ASP A 45 -10.10 -11.17 -5.33
N ALA A 46 -9.26 -10.54 -4.50
CA ALA A 46 -8.78 -9.19 -4.73
C ALA A 46 -7.27 -9.14 -5.02
N HIS A 47 -6.87 -9.48 -6.24
CA HIS A 47 -5.46 -9.57 -6.66
C HIS A 47 -4.87 -8.20 -7.06
N ILE A 48 -4.82 -7.27 -6.09
CA ILE A 48 -4.47 -5.85 -6.29
C ILE A 48 -3.04 -5.64 -6.80
N ALA A 49 -2.07 -6.41 -6.30
CA ALA A 49 -0.68 -6.25 -6.64
C ALA A 49 -0.09 -7.57 -7.12
N PRO A 50 -0.41 -8.02 -8.35
CA PRO A 50 0.10 -9.29 -8.90
C PRO A 50 1.62 -9.50 -8.81
N PRO A 51 2.50 -8.49 -8.98
CA PRO A 51 3.93 -8.70 -8.86
C PRO A 51 4.46 -8.73 -7.41
N ALA A 52 3.62 -8.49 -6.40
CA ALA A 52 4.06 -8.43 -5.01
C ALA A 52 4.44 -9.81 -4.47
N ASP A 53 5.62 -9.88 -3.83
CA ASP A 53 6.11 -11.05 -3.12
C ASP A 53 6.30 -10.70 -1.65
N ILE A 54 5.91 -11.62 -0.76
CA ILE A 54 5.85 -11.43 0.70
C ILE A 54 7.21 -11.09 1.34
N ASN A 55 8.33 -11.38 0.66
CA ASN A 55 9.67 -11.21 1.23
C ASN A 55 10.64 -10.40 0.35
N ASP A 56 10.15 -9.74 -0.69
CA ASP A 56 11.00 -8.98 -1.61
C ASP A 56 11.50 -7.65 -1.02
N GLY A 57 10.86 -7.18 0.06
CA GLY A 57 11.22 -5.95 0.75
C GLY A 57 10.64 -4.70 0.10
N TYR A 58 9.55 -4.82 -0.64
CA TYR A 58 8.89 -3.70 -1.29
C TYR A 58 7.39 -3.64 -0.95
N PHE A 59 6.86 -2.44 -1.08
CA PHE A 59 5.44 -2.14 -1.11
C PHE A 59 5.04 -1.80 -2.55
N HIS A 60 3.80 -2.09 -2.89
CA HIS A 60 3.20 -1.77 -4.18
C HIS A 60 2.05 -0.79 -3.96
N LEU A 61 2.15 0.40 -4.54
CA LEU A 61 1.15 1.45 -4.46
C LEU A 61 0.31 1.45 -5.74
N MET A 62 -0.94 1.03 -5.64
CA MET A 62 -1.91 1.18 -6.72
C MET A 62 -2.59 2.54 -6.61
N LEU A 63 -2.41 3.37 -7.63
CA LEU A 63 -2.99 4.70 -7.74
C LEU A 63 -3.97 4.73 -8.90
N VAL A 64 -5.16 5.28 -8.65
CA VAL A 64 -6.13 5.60 -9.69
C VAL A 64 -6.22 7.11 -9.80
N SER A 65 -5.71 7.65 -10.89
CA SER A 65 -5.70 9.10 -11.15
C SER A 65 -7.10 9.64 -11.49
N GLY A 66 -7.38 10.91 -11.19
CA GLY A 66 -8.59 11.65 -11.58
C GLY A 66 -9.55 11.93 -10.42
N ALA A 67 -10.37 12.98 -10.55
CA ALA A 67 -11.33 13.39 -9.49
C ALA A 67 -12.62 12.57 -9.51
N ASP A 68 -12.98 12.03 -10.66
CA ASP A 68 -14.21 11.30 -10.90
C ASP A 68 -13.95 10.02 -11.68
N PHE A 69 -14.81 9.01 -11.51
CA PHE A 69 -14.74 7.76 -12.25
C PHE A 69 -16.15 7.40 -12.72
N SER A 70 -16.31 7.18 -14.03
CA SER A 70 -17.60 6.70 -14.57
C SER A 70 -17.98 5.37 -13.90
N ARG A 71 -19.25 5.20 -13.54
CA ARG A 71 -19.71 3.98 -12.84
C ARG A 71 -19.37 2.70 -13.61
N MET A 72 -19.52 2.74 -14.94
CA MET A 72 -19.19 1.61 -15.81
C MET A 72 -17.69 1.33 -15.83
N GLY A 73 -16.87 2.39 -15.86
CA GLY A 73 -15.43 2.25 -15.79
C GLY A 73 -14.95 1.72 -14.44
N LEU A 74 -15.57 2.17 -13.34
CA LEU A 74 -15.28 1.64 -12.00
C LEU A 74 -15.68 0.17 -11.91
N ALA A 75 -16.85 -0.21 -12.43
CA ALA A 75 -17.26 -1.61 -12.46
C ALA A 75 -16.26 -2.48 -13.24
N LYS A 76 -15.75 -1.99 -14.39
CA LYS A 76 -14.69 -2.68 -15.14
C LYS A 76 -13.40 -2.80 -14.34
N LEU A 77 -12.97 -1.73 -13.66
CA LEU A 77 -11.81 -1.75 -12.78
C LEU A 77 -11.98 -2.81 -11.68
N MET A 78 -13.12 -2.81 -11.00
CA MET A 78 -13.40 -3.75 -9.92
C MET A 78 -13.46 -5.21 -10.41
N MET A 79 -14.00 -5.48 -11.60
CA MET A 79 -14.01 -6.83 -12.16
C MET A 79 -12.61 -7.29 -12.61
N GLY A 80 -11.77 -6.37 -13.11
CA GLY A 80 -10.38 -6.67 -13.49
C GLY A 80 -9.42 -6.84 -12.32
N ILE A 81 -9.88 -6.67 -11.08
CA ILE A 81 -9.06 -6.90 -9.89
C ILE A 81 -8.74 -8.39 -9.72
N GLU A 82 -9.70 -9.28 -9.95
CA GLU A 82 -9.54 -10.71 -9.69
C GLU A 82 -8.44 -11.33 -10.57
N ASP A 83 -8.40 -10.94 -11.84
CA ASP A 83 -7.44 -11.46 -12.83
C ASP A 83 -6.22 -10.56 -13.06
N GLY A 84 -6.17 -9.39 -12.42
CA GLY A 84 -5.08 -8.42 -12.55
C GLY A 84 -5.20 -7.47 -13.76
N SER A 85 -6.19 -7.62 -14.63
CA SER A 85 -6.38 -6.76 -15.82
C SER A 85 -6.73 -5.30 -15.51
N HIS A 86 -7.09 -4.99 -14.27
CA HIS A 86 -7.26 -3.61 -13.81
C HIS A 86 -6.00 -2.74 -14.01
N LEU A 87 -4.81 -3.36 -14.02
CA LEU A 87 -3.54 -2.66 -14.27
C LEU A 87 -3.35 -2.21 -15.73
N ASP A 88 -4.11 -2.78 -16.67
CA ASP A 88 -4.06 -2.40 -18.08
C ASP A 88 -4.86 -1.11 -18.37
N MET A 89 -5.60 -0.61 -17.38
CA MET A 89 -6.37 0.62 -17.51
C MET A 89 -5.46 1.84 -17.43
N GLU A 90 -5.56 2.75 -18.40
CA GLU A 90 -4.71 3.96 -18.53
C GLU A 90 -4.62 4.82 -17.25
N ARG A 91 -5.67 4.82 -16.42
CA ARG A 91 -5.73 5.63 -15.20
C ARG A 91 -5.05 4.98 -14.00
N VAL A 92 -4.70 3.71 -14.09
CA VAL A 92 -4.15 2.89 -13.01
C VAL A 92 -2.63 2.86 -13.12
N GLN A 93 -1.96 3.12 -12.00
CA GLN A 93 -0.51 3.02 -11.89
C GLN A 93 -0.17 2.12 -10.72
N LEU A 94 0.85 1.28 -10.88
CA LEU A 94 1.39 0.44 -9.81
C LEU A 94 2.85 0.82 -9.58
N ILE A 95 3.13 1.44 -8.44
CA ILE A 95 4.45 1.95 -8.08
C ILE A 95 5.07 1.03 -7.04
N ARG A 96 6.29 0.54 -7.32
CA ARG A 96 7.08 -0.22 -6.36
C ARG A 96 7.95 0.72 -5.54
N THR A 97 7.87 0.66 -4.21
CA THR A 97 8.67 1.50 -3.32
C THR A 97 9.08 0.75 -2.05
N ARG A 98 10.03 1.30 -1.29
CA ARG A 98 10.42 0.81 0.04
C ARG A 98 9.86 1.65 1.19
N ALA A 99 9.48 2.88 0.89
CA ALA A 99 8.87 3.78 1.85
C ALA A 99 7.92 4.73 1.14
N PHE A 100 6.87 5.16 1.82
CA PHE A 100 5.97 6.20 1.30
C PHE A 100 5.30 6.95 2.45
N THR A 101 4.80 8.14 2.12
CA THR A 101 3.90 8.90 2.97
C THR A 101 2.63 9.16 2.18
N VAL A 102 1.47 8.87 2.76
CA VAL A 102 0.16 9.20 2.18
C VAL A 102 -0.59 10.10 3.14
N ARG A 103 -1.19 11.16 2.61
CA ARG A 103 -1.95 12.14 3.39
C ARG A 103 -3.35 12.30 2.81
N ALA A 104 -4.34 12.05 3.64
CA ALA A 104 -5.73 12.38 3.39
C ALA A 104 -5.88 13.92 3.33
N SER A 105 -6.48 14.42 2.25
CA SER A 105 -6.63 15.86 2.03
C SER A 105 -7.97 16.40 2.56
N GLY A 106 -9.02 15.58 2.50
CA GLY A 106 -10.34 15.90 3.06
C GLY A 106 -10.43 15.56 4.54
N LYS A 107 -11.32 16.27 5.27
CA LYS A 107 -11.64 15.95 6.68
C LYS A 107 -12.37 14.61 6.83
N ASP A 108 -13.11 14.21 5.81
CA ASP A 108 -13.94 13.01 5.80
C ASP A 108 -13.25 11.84 5.07
N ASP A 109 -12.04 12.05 4.56
CA ASP A 109 -11.22 11.00 3.94
C ASP A 109 -10.73 10.05 5.04
N LEU A 110 -11.09 8.77 4.91
CA LEU A 110 -10.72 7.74 5.86
C LEU A 110 -9.50 6.97 5.36
N LEU A 111 -8.59 6.65 6.28
CA LEU A 111 -7.47 5.75 6.02
C LEU A 111 -7.76 4.40 6.64
N CYS A 112 -7.37 3.33 5.95
CA CYS A 112 -7.54 1.96 6.39
C CYS A 112 -6.20 1.23 6.33
N VAL A 113 -5.80 0.60 7.43
CA VAL A 113 -4.57 -0.21 7.53
C VAL A 113 -4.99 -1.60 7.98
N ASP A 114 -4.64 -2.62 7.19
CA ASP A 114 -5.00 -4.03 7.43
C ASP A 114 -6.50 -4.28 7.72
N GLY A 115 -7.38 -3.45 7.14
CA GLY A 115 -8.84 -3.56 7.32
C GLY A 115 -9.40 -2.76 8.51
N GLU A 116 -8.55 -2.08 9.27
CA GLU A 116 -8.94 -1.27 10.43
C GLU A 116 -8.85 0.23 10.13
N LEU A 117 -9.74 1.01 10.73
CA LEU A 117 -9.73 2.47 10.59
C LEU A 117 -8.47 3.05 11.24
N PHE A 118 -7.66 3.75 10.45
CA PHE A 118 -6.48 4.44 10.93
C PHE A 118 -6.80 5.91 11.25
N PRO A 119 -6.44 6.41 12.44
CA PRO A 119 -6.61 7.81 12.78
C PRO A 119 -5.62 8.65 11.95
N GLY A 120 -6.11 9.25 10.87
CA GLY A 120 -5.33 10.10 9.96
C GLY A 120 -4.86 11.43 10.59
N PRO A 121 -4.46 12.42 9.77
CA PRO A 121 -4.65 12.49 8.33
C PRO A 121 -3.48 11.88 7.52
N GLU A 122 -2.42 11.43 8.17
CA GLU A 122 -1.20 11.00 7.48
C GLU A 122 -0.73 9.63 7.99
N VAL A 123 -0.31 8.78 7.04
CA VAL A 123 0.34 7.51 7.31
C VAL A 123 1.70 7.52 6.64
N LYS A 124 2.73 7.15 7.41
CA LYS A 124 4.11 6.94 6.93
C LYS A 124 4.43 5.47 7.05
N VAL A 125 4.96 4.90 6.00
CA VAL A 125 5.29 3.47 5.93
C VAL A 125 6.72 3.31 5.46
N GLU A 126 7.44 2.41 6.12
CA GLU A 126 8.74 1.90 5.71
C GLU A 126 8.69 0.37 5.74
N VAL A 127 9.21 -0.27 4.70
CA VAL A 127 9.22 -1.72 4.57
C VAL A 127 10.50 -2.30 5.13
N HIS A 128 10.38 -3.17 6.14
CA HIS A 128 11.47 -4.00 6.62
C HIS A 128 11.38 -5.40 6.02
N ARG A 129 12.36 -5.72 5.17
CA ARG A 129 12.41 -7.01 4.47
C ARG A 129 12.53 -8.18 5.45
N ALA A 130 11.64 -9.18 5.30
CA ALA A 130 11.72 -10.49 5.96
C ALA A 130 11.82 -10.45 7.50
N LEU A 131 11.09 -9.52 8.13
CA LEU A 131 11.08 -9.35 9.59
C LEU A 131 10.43 -10.54 10.34
N GLY A 132 9.45 -11.20 9.70
CA GLY A 132 8.71 -12.34 10.24
C GLY A 132 8.90 -13.63 9.44
N ARG A 133 8.56 -14.76 10.06
CA ARG A 133 8.49 -16.06 9.39
C ARG A 133 7.06 -16.58 9.46
N VAL A 134 6.53 -17.00 8.32
CA VAL A 134 5.17 -17.54 8.20
C VAL A 134 5.26 -18.91 7.54
N LEU A 135 4.36 -19.83 7.91
CA LEU A 135 4.24 -21.11 7.21
C LEU A 135 3.61 -20.87 5.84
N CYS A 136 4.25 -21.34 4.79
CA CYS A 136 3.75 -21.24 3.43
C CYS A 136 3.88 -22.58 2.70
N LEU A 137 3.05 -22.77 1.66
CA LEU A 137 3.19 -23.91 0.76
C LEU A 137 4.54 -23.83 0.04
N PRO A 138 5.12 -24.98 -0.36
CA PRO A 138 6.35 -24.99 -1.15
C PRO A 138 6.19 -24.15 -2.41
N ALA A 139 7.23 -23.39 -2.79
CA ALA A 139 7.25 -22.67 -4.05
C ALA A 139 6.98 -23.64 -5.21
N LYS A 140 6.09 -23.24 -6.13
CA LYS A 140 5.90 -23.97 -7.38
C LYS A 140 7.21 -23.87 -8.17
N LYS A 141 7.81 -25.02 -8.50
CA LYS A 141 9.02 -25.10 -9.33
C LYS A 141 8.73 -24.70 -10.77
#